data_AF-A0A933X192-F1
#
_entry.id   AF-A0A933X192-F1
#
_cell.length_a   1.000
_cell.length_b   1.000
_cell.length_c   1.000
_cell.angle_alpha   90.00
_cell.angle_beta   90.00
_cell.angle_gamma   90.00
#
_symmetry.space_group_name_H-M   'P 1'
#
loop_
_entity.id
_entity.type
_entity.pdbx_description
1 polymer ?
#
loop_
_entity_poly.entity_id
_entity_poly.type
_entity_poly.pdbx_seq_one_letter_code
_entity_poly.pdbx_strand_id
1 'polypeptide(L)'
;MREDDSDPEHELRRLEVEDRRRHPRIPSTARVAMRLDSDELAGVAENLSAGGVLFFSPGELRMTLVIDEGGKRVERVGRLVRAQRMRGGKVGWAVEFDPS
;
A
#
# COMPACT_ATOMS: atom_id res chain seq x y z
N MET A 1 -26.97 33.49 9.63
CA MET A 1 -26.50 33.07 8.30
C MET A 1 -25.25 32.25 8.57
N ARG A 2 -25.29 30.93 8.39
CA ARG A 2 -24.15 30.05 8.72
C ARG A 2 -23.19 30.08 7.53
N GLU A 3 -21.94 30.45 7.79
CA GLU A 3 -20.86 30.41 6.83
C GLU A 3 -20.51 28.95 6.54
N ASP A 4 -20.46 28.66 5.25
CA ASP A 4 -20.13 27.38 4.65
C ASP A 4 -18.61 27.17 4.85
N ASP A 5 -18.24 26.62 6.01
CA ASP A 5 -16.93 26.00 6.23
C ASP A 5 -16.84 24.83 5.26
N SER A 6 -16.41 25.12 4.04
CA SER A 6 -15.93 24.16 3.07
C SER A 6 -14.67 23.53 3.66
N ASP A 7 -14.90 22.49 4.45
CA ASP A 7 -13.88 21.65 5.06
C ASP A 7 -12.87 21.22 3.97
N PRO A 8 -11.59 21.66 4.04
CA PRO A 8 -10.59 21.28 3.05
C PRO A 8 -10.36 19.76 3.02
N GLU A 9 -10.73 19.01 4.07
CA GLU A 9 -10.73 17.55 4.06
C GLU A 9 -11.78 16.96 3.10
N HIS A 10 -12.87 17.69 2.85
CA HIS A 10 -13.93 17.29 1.92
C HIS A 10 -13.52 17.47 0.45
N GLU A 11 -12.77 18.52 0.11
CA GLU A 11 -12.17 18.68 -1.23
C GLU A 11 -11.07 17.65 -1.49
N LEU A 12 -10.24 17.34 -0.49
CA LEU A 12 -9.23 16.29 -0.59
C LEU A 12 -9.84 14.88 -0.78
N ARG A 13 -11.07 14.65 -0.27
CA ARG A 13 -11.85 13.44 -0.55
C ARG A 13 -12.52 13.47 -1.92
N ARG A 14 -12.91 14.63 -2.45
CA ARG A 14 -13.53 14.78 -3.79
C ARG A 14 -12.52 14.72 -4.94
N LEU A 15 -11.24 14.96 -4.64
CA LEU A 15 -10.11 14.46 -5.43
C LEU A 15 -9.90 12.94 -5.21
N GLU A 16 -10.95 12.22 -4.82
CA GLU A 16 -11.39 10.98 -5.46
C GLU A 16 -10.89 10.91 -6.89
N VAL A 17 -9.64 10.44 -7.00
CA VAL A 17 -9.15 9.47 -7.97
C VAL A 17 -10.24 9.18 -8.98
N GLU A 18 -10.29 9.96 -10.07
CA GLU A 18 -10.76 9.46 -11.36
C GLU A 18 -10.23 8.02 -11.44
N ASP A 19 -11.13 7.06 -11.66
CA ASP A 19 -10.82 5.64 -11.57
C ASP A 19 -9.75 5.25 -12.63
N ARG A 20 -8.48 5.55 -12.35
CA ARG A 20 -7.31 5.28 -13.20
C ARG A 20 -6.86 3.82 -13.04
N ARG A 21 -7.71 2.97 -12.46
CA ARG A 21 -7.40 1.56 -12.28
C ARG A 21 -7.48 0.88 -13.64
N ARG A 22 -6.36 0.29 -14.07
CA ARG A 22 -6.30 -0.47 -15.33
C ARG A 22 -7.06 -1.80 -15.25
N HIS A 23 -7.32 -2.28 -14.03
CA HIS A 23 -7.98 -3.57 -13.79
C HIS A 23 -9.01 -3.46 -12.65
N PRO A 24 -10.18 -4.12 -12.77
CA PRO A 24 -11.18 -4.15 -11.72
C PRO A 24 -10.65 -4.90 -10.48
N ARG A 25 -10.99 -4.41 -9.29
CA ARG A 25 -10.69 -5.13 -8.03
C ARG A 25 -11.82 -6.09 -7.72
N ILE A 26 -11.49 -7.38 -7.63
CA ILE A 26 -12.43 -8.42 -7.22
C ILE A 26 -12.26 -8.63 -5.71
N PRO A 27 -13.32 -8.49 -4.90
CA PRO A 27 -13.25 -8.83 -3.47
C PRO A 27 -12.83 -10.28 -3.28
N SER A 28 -11.91 -10.53 -2.34
CA SER A 28 -11.41 -11.87 -2.05
C SER A 28 -11.19 -12.04 -0.55
N THR A 29 -11.44 -13.25 -0.05
CA THR A 29 -11.12 -13.70 1.31
C THR A 29 -9.93 -14.67 1.33
N ALA A 30 -9.20 -14.78 0.21
CA ALA A 30 -8.01 -15.61 0.08
C ALA A 30 -6.99 -15.27 1.17
N ARG A 31 -6.35 -16.32 1.72
CA ARG A 31 -5.21 -16.13 2.61
C ARG A 31 -4.01 -15.73 1.79
N VAL A 32 -3.28 -14.72 2.27
CA VAL A 32 -2.13 -14.16 1.60
C VAL A 32 -0.95 -14.16 2.56
N ALA A 33 0.19 -14.68 2.10
CA ALA A 33 1.48 -14.56 2.77
C ALA A 33 2.44 -13.76 1.88
N MET A 34 3.20 -12.86 2.49
CA MET A 34 4.16 -11.98 1.81
C MET A 34 5.58 -12.34 2.24
N ARG A 35 6.48 -12.52 1.27
CA ARG A 35 7.93 -12.60 1.46
C ARG A 35 8.54 -11.34 0.84
N LEU A 36 9.37 -10.63 1.59
CA LEU A 36 10.16 -9.52 1.06
C LEU A 36 11.47 -10.09 0.56
N ASP A 37 11.90 -9.65 -0.63
CA ASP A 37 13.11 -10.19 -1.26
C ASP A 37 14.38 -9.44 -0.83
N SER A 38 14.22 -8.33 -0.10
CA SER A 38 15.33 -7.50 0.37
C SER A 38 15.62 -7.73 1.85
N ASP A 39 16.88 -8.02 2.16
CA ASP A 39 17.38 -8.09 3.54
C ASP A 39 17.50 -6.70 4.18
N GLU A 40 17.77 -5.68 3.37
CA GLU A 40 17.95 -4.29 3.80
C GLU A 40 17.19 -3.32 2.87
N LEU A 41 16.59 -2.28 3.44
CA LEU A 41 16.06 -1.13 2.69
C LEU A 41 16.81 0.13 3.12
N ALA A 42 17.84 0.49 2.34
CA ALA A 42 18.67 1.64 2.60
C ALA A 42 18.11 2.91 1.93
N GLY A 43 18.36 4.06 2.53
CA GLY A 43 17.93 5.34 1.97
C GLY A 43 18.43 6.56 2.75
N VAL A 44 17.95 7.73 2.36
CA VAL A 44 18.32 9.02 2.95
C VAL A 44 17.20 9.51 3.87
N ALA A 45 17.52 9.75 5.14
CA ALA A 45 16.58 10.31 6.09
C ALA A 45 16.19 11.74 5.69
N GLU A 46 14.89 12.01 5.63
CA GLU A 46 14.35 13.37 5.49
C GLU A 46 14.23 14.03 6.86
N ASN A 47 13.78 13.29 7.87
CA ASN A 47 13.71 13.77 9.25
C ASN A 47 13.88 12.62 10.25
N LEU A 48 14.32 12.99 11.45
CA LEU A 48 14.59 12.08 12.56
C LEU A 48 14.16 12.73 13.87
N SER A 49 13.49 11.96 14.71
CA SER A 49 13.08 12.37 16.07
C SER A 49 13.23 11.20 17.03
N ALA A 50 13.00 11.45 18.33
CA ALA A 50 12.92 10.38 19.33
C ALA A 50 11.77 9.38 19.05
N GLY A 51 10.75 9.77 18.27
CA GLY A 51 9.59 8.94 17.95
C GLY A 51 9.67 8.17 16.64
N GLY A 52 10.65 8.45 15.77
CA GLY A 52 10.78 7.78 14.49
C GLY A 52 11.58 8.54 13.44
N VAL A 53 11.69 7.93 12.26
CA VAL A 53 12.42 8.42 11.08
C VAL A 53 11.52 8.35 9.85
N LEU A 54 11.56 9.40 9.03
CA LEU A 54 11.09 9.37 7.64
C LEU A 54 12.32 9.37 6.75
N PHE A 55 12.40 8.41 5.82
CA PHE A 55 13.51 8.31 4.88
C PHE A 55 13.02 7.87 3.50
N PHE A 56 13.78 8.23 2.48
CA PHE A 56 13.51 7.86 1.09
C PHE A 56 14.58 6.89 0.59
N SER A 57 14.16 5.79 -0.04
CA SER A 57 15.07 4.80 -0.64
C SER A 57 15.05 4.90 -2.16
N PRO A 58 16.19 4.72 -2.84
CA PRO A 58 16.22 4.59 -4.29
C PRO A 58 15.79 3.18 -4.67
N GLY A 59 14.51 2.98 -4.95
CA GLY A 59 14.00 1.72 -5.49
C GLY A 59 12.67 1.28 -4.89
N GLU A 60 12.15 0.21 -5.47
CA GLU A 60 10.89 -0.41 -5.06
C GLU A 60 11.17 -1.61 -4.17
N LEU A 61 10.34 -1.81 -3.14
CA LEU A 61 10.46 -2.98 -2.28
C LEU A 61 9.88 -4.21 -2.98
N ARG A 62 10.76 -5.01 -3.59
CA ARG A 62 10.46 -6.28 -4.27
C ARG A 62 9.96 -7.33 -3.29
N MET A 63 9.01 -8.14 -3.75
CA MET A 63 8.36 -9.12 -2.91
C MET A 63 7.71 -10.25 -3.71
N THR A 64 7.47 -11.36 -3.02
CA THR A 64 6.69 -12.50 -3.50
C THR A 64 5.44 -12.70 -2.62
N LEU A 65 4.26 -12.72 -3.24
CA LEU A 65 3.00 -13.13 -2.63
C LEU A 65 2.73 -14.61 -2.89
N VAL A 66 2.37 -15.33 -1.82
CA VAL A 66 1.76 -16.65 -1.88
C VAL A 66 0.28 -16.49 -1.54
N ILE A 67 -0.59 -16.70 -2.53
CA ILE A 67 -2.04 -16.54 -2.42
C ILE A 67 -2.67 -17.94 -2.40
N ASP A 68 -3.51 -18.21 -1.41
CA ASP A 68 -4.32 -19.44 -1.33
C ASP A 68 -5.67 -19.20 -2.04
N GLU A 69 -5.74 -19.61 -3.29
CA GLU A 69 -6.94 -19.53 -4.12
C GLU A 69 -7.65 -20.88 -4.13
N GLY A 70 -8.51 -21.10 -3.12
CA GLY A 70 -9.34 -22.32 -3.06
C GLY A 70 -8.54 -23.60 -2.87
N GLY A 71 -7.49 -23.57 -2.04
CA GLY A 71 -6.61 -24.71 -1.76
C GLY A 71 -5.42 -24.82 -2.71
N LYS A 72 -5.36 -23.98 -3.75
CA LYS A 72 -4.19 -23.88 -4.62
C LYS A 72 -3.32 -22.70 -4.19
N ARG A 73 -2.05 -22.98 -3.92
CA ARG A 73 -1.05 -21.93 -3.69
C ARG A 73 -0.58 -21.38 -5.02
N VAL A 74 -0.74 -20.08 -5.18
CA VAL A 74 -0.33 -19.32 -6.36
C VAL A 74 0.71 -18.30 -5.93
N GLU A 75 1.89 -18.36 -6.54
CA GLU A 75 2.94 -17.39 -6.30
C GLU A 75 2.86 -16.25 -7.34
N ARG A 76 3.07 -15.01 -6.87
CA ARG A 76 3.08 -13.79 -7.68
C ARG A 76 4.20 -12.89 -7.20
N VAL A 77 5.00 -12.40 -8.13
CA VAL A 77 6.07 -11.43 -7.85
C VAL A 77 5.53 -10.02 -8.08
N GLY A 78 5.99 -9.07 -7.27
CA GLY A 78 5.61 -7.68 -7.41
C GLY A 78 6.42 -6.73 -6.54
N ARG A 79 5.82 -5.57 -6.29
CA ARG A 79 6.40 -4.46 -5.54
C ARG A 79 5.41 -3.88 -4.54
N LEU A 80 5.88 -3.54 -3.35
CA LEU A 80 5.06 -2.83 -2.37
C LEU A 80 4.92 -1.36 -2.79
N VAL A 81 3.69 -0.91 -3.01
CA VAL A 81 3.40 0.49 -3.43
C VAL A 81 2.80 1.33 -2.31
N ARG A 82 2.24 0.71 -1.26
CA ARG A 82 1.71 1.44 -0.09
C ARG A 82 1.58 0.56 1.15
N ALA A 83 1.91 1.14 2.30
CA ALA A 83 1.56 0.62 3.62
C ALA A 83 0.68 1.65 4.35
N GLN A 84 -0.47 1.24 4.87
CA GLN A 84 -1.40 2.14 5.53
C GLN A 84 -1.92 1.55 6.84
N ARG A 85 -1.72 2.26 7.95
CA ARG A 85 -2.37 1.90 9.22
C ARG A 85 -3.87 2.16 9.11
N MET A 86 -4.65 1.16 9.48
CA MET A 86 -6.11 1.22 9.51
C MET A 86 -6.60 1.27 10.96
N ARG A 87 -7.89 1.61 11.14
CA ARG A 87 -8.55 1.55 12.44
C ARG A 87 -8.47 0.13 13.01
N GLY A 88 -8.35 0.02 14.34
CA GLY A 88 -8.25 -1.27 15.04
C GLY A 88 -6.88 -1.95 14.93
N GLY A 89 -5.81 -1.17 14.72
CA GLY A 89 -4.43 -1.69 14.74
C GLY A 89 -4.04 -2.55 13.53
N LYS A 90 -4.87 -2.61 12.50
CA LYS A 90 -4.56 -3.34 11.26
C LYS A 90 -3.69 -2.50 10.34
N VAL A 91 -2.92 -3.16 9.47
CA VAL A 91 -2.15 -2.50 8.41
C VAL A 91 -2.59 -3.07 7.07
N GLY A 92 -2.93 -2.20 6.13
CA GLY A 92 -3.20 -2.55 4.74
C GLY A 92 -1.93 -2.42 3.90
N TRP A 93 -1.66 -3.42 3.08
CA TRP A 93 -0.51 -3.46 2.17
C TRP A 93 -1.03 -3.50 0.73
N ALA A 94 -0.64 -2.53 -0.09
CA ALA A 94 -0.94 -2.52 -1.51
C ALA A 94 0.29 -2.97 -2.28
N VAL A 95 0.09 -3.98 -3.13
CA VAL A 95 1.12 -4.58 -3.97
C VAL A 95 0.71 -4.40 -5.42
N GLU A 96 1.66 -4.04 -6.26
CA GLU A 96 1.52 -4.08 -7.71
C GLU A 96 2.29 -5.28 -8.24
N PHE A 97 1.63 -6.14 -9.01
CA PHE A 97 2.26 -7.31 -9.61
C PHE A 97 3.13 -6.92 -10.80
N ASP A 98 4.20 -7.67 -11.02
CA ASP A 98 4.98 -7.55 -12.25
C ASP A 98 4.12 -7.93 -13.47
N PRO A 99 4.38 -7.32 -14.65
CA PRO A 99 3.80 -7.80 -15.90
C PRO A 99 4.18 -9.26 -16.11
N SER A 100 3.18 -10.08 -16.43
CA SER A 100 3.36 -11.48 -16.85
C SER A 100 3.84 -11.59 -18.29
#